data_AF-A0A380EKW0-F1
#
_entry.id   AF-A0A380EKW0-F1
#
_cell.length_a   1.000
_cell.length_b   1.000
_cell.length_c   1.000
_cell.angle_alpha   90.00
_cell.angle_beta   90.00
_cell.angle_gamma   90.00
#
_symmetry.space_group_name_H-M   'P 1'
#
loop_
_entity.id
_entity.type
_entity.pdbx_description
1 polymer ?
#
loop_
_entity_poly.entity_id
_entity_poly.type
_entity_poly.pdbx_seq_one_letter_code
_entity_poly.pdbx_strand_id
1 'polypeptide(L)'
;MVWSFMGNARMYQALRDYGDRIDTVGIFTFEVDITGTITETGTSISSMLTYINRWPHIKWLLTIMNHGTASIFTALRNNTNGAKDKFLTEIIRIMNKYPWCAGVDIDLERGGGYENKDAANDLFRDIYNTVKAYDSSKLVNICLPGMTGVQGSVGGENWCVYEDLNPYCDTATIMSYGMAWQDLHRVRYLPGIGWKAFMIMQSGL
;
A
#
# COMPACT_ATOMS: atom_id res chain seq x y z
N MET A 1 5.50 -9.32 6.44
CA MET A 1 5.96 -7.96 6.11
C MET A 1 6.01 -7.86 4.60
N VAL A 2 5.35 -6.87 4.00
CA VAL A 2 5.49 -6.58 2.57
C VAL A 2 6.72 -5.69 2.39
N TRP A 3 7.68 -6.10 1.59
CA TRP A 3 8.83 -5.26 1.25
C TRP A 3 8.49 -4.38 0.04
N SER A 4 8.40 -3.07 0.25
CA SER A 4 8.19 -2.08 -0.81
C SER A 4 9.39 -2.08 -1.76
N PHE A 5 9.16 -2.24 -3.06
CA PHE A 5 10.16 -2.31 -4.10
C PHE A 5 10.06 -1.13 -5.08
N MET A 6 11.09 -0.27 -5.09
CA MET A 6 11.15 0.97 -5.89
C MET A 6 12.14 0.92 -7.06
N GLY A 7 12.66 -0.26 -7.42
CA GLY A 7 13.42 -0.41 -8.67
C GLY A 7 14.82 0.22 -8.69
N ASN A 8 15.45 0.51 -7.55
CA ASN A 8 16.84 0.95 -7.55
C ASN A 8 17.83 -0.23 -7.61
N ALA A 9 19.08 0.04 -8.01
CA ALA A 9 20.11 -0.98 -8.22
C ALA A 9 20.37 -1.87 -6.99
N ARG A 10 20.32 -1.32 -5.77
CA ARG A 10 20.52 -2.09 -4.54
C ARG A 10 19.36 -3.06 -4.28
N MET A 11 18.13 -2.67 -4.61
CA MET A 11 16.97 -3.53 -4.43
C MET A 11 16.98 -4.67 -5.43
N TYR A 12 17.35 -4.42 -6.68
CA TYR A 12 17.56 -5.48 -7.67
C TYR A 12 18.66 -6.46 -7.24
N GLN A 13 19.76 -5.94 -6.72
CA GLN A 13 20.81 -6.78 -6.14
C GLN A 13 20.27 -7.61 -4.97
N ALA A 14 19.50 -7.01 -4.07
CA ALA A 14 18.92 -7.74 -2.93
C ALA A 14 17.95 -8.83 -3.37
N LEU A 15 17.09 -8.58 -4.37
CA LEU A 15 16.24 -9.63 -4.94
C LEU A 15 17.05 -10.75 -5.60
N ARG A 16 18.13 -10.42 -6.31
CA ARG A 16 18.99 -11.42 -6.94
C ARG A 16 19.67 -12.32 -5.92
N ASP A 17 20.17 -11.73 -4.84
CA ASP A 17 21.08 -12.39 -3.90
C ASP A 17 20.32 -13.03 -2.70
N TYR A 18 19.13 -12.52 -2.36
CA TYR A 18 18.39 -12.91 -1.15
C TYR A 18 16.90 -13.17 -1.38
N GLY A 19 16.46 -13.35 -2.64
CA GLY A 19 15.05 -13.59 -2.96
C GLY A 19 14.46 -14.84 -2.30
N ASP A 20 15.29 -15.83 -1.96
CA ASP A 20 14.93 -17.04 -1.20
C ASP A 20 14.45 -16.77 0.23
N ARG A 21 14.70 -15.58 0.76
CA ARG A 21 14.36 -15.17 2.14
C ARG A 21 13.23 -14.17 2.22
N ILE A 22 12.69 -13.76 1.07
CA ILE A 22 11.64 -12.75 0.97
C ILE A 22 10.33 -13.50 0.76
N ASP A 23 9.31 -13.16 1.53
CA ASP A 23 7.98 -13.79 1.40
C ASP A 23 7.05 -12.96 0.50
N THR A 24 7.02 -11.64 0.68
CA THR A 24 6.08 -10.76 -0.01
C THR A 24 6.74 -9.45 -0.43
N VAL A 25 6.48 -9.01 -1.66
CA VAL A 25 7.01 -7.77 -2.25
C VAL A 25 5.88 -6.94 -2.85
N GLY A 26 5.81 -5.66 -2.49
CA GLY A 26 4.95 -4.67 -3.16
C GLY A 26 5.74 -3.93 -4.22
N ILE A 27 5.39 -4.08 -5.49
CA ILE A 27 6.09 -3.41 -6.60
C ILE A 27 5.47 -2.03 -6.81
N PHE A 28 6.20 -0.97 -6.47
CA PHE A 28 5.79 0.42 -6.66
C PHE A 28 5.80 0.76 -8.15
N THR A 29 4.68 0.48 -8.83
CA THR A 29 4.56 0.55 -10.29
C THR A 29 3.39 1.42 -10.74
N PHE A 30 2.27 1.41 -10.00
CA PHE A 30 1.04 2.09 -10.42
C PHE A 30 0.79 3.36 -9.65
N GLU A 31 0.42 4.42 -10.37
CA GLU A 31 -0.11 5.66 -9.81
C GLU A 31 -1.61 5.77 -10.12
N VAL A 32 -2.37 6.26 -9.15
CA VAL A 32 -3.78 6.63 -9.34
C VAL A 32 -3.92 8.15 -9.46
N ASP A 33 -4.68 8.62 -10.45
CA ASP A 33 -5.01 10.04 -10.61
C ASP A 33 -6.30 10.45 -9.87
N ILE A 34 -6.60 11.75 -9.86
CA ILE A 34 -7.78 12.31 -9.18
C ILE A 34 -9.13 11.79 -9.72
N THR A 35 -9.14 11.23 -10.94
CA THR A 35 -10.34 10.65 -11.55
C THR A 35 -10.46 9.15 -11.25
N GLY A 36 -9.49 8.54 -10.58
CA GLY A 36 -9.42 7.11 -10.33
C GLY A 36 -8.78 6.28 -11.44
N THR A 37 -8.17 6.91 -12.47
CA THR A 37 -7.41 6.17 -13.49
C THR A 37 -6.13 5.62 -12.89
N ILE A 38 -5.75 4.40 -13.24
CA ILE A 38 -4.46 3.82 -12.85
C ILE A 38 -3.50 3.76 -14.05
N THR A 39 -2.32 4.36 -13.91
CA THR A 39 -1.23 4.32 -14.91
C THR A 39 0.02 3.64 -14.37
N GLU A 40 0.73 2.93 -15.25
CA GLU A 40 2.02 2.29 -14.93
C GLU A 40 3.16 3.28 -15.15
N THR A 41 3.70 3.86 -14.08
CA THR A 41 4.66 4.98 -14.14
C THR A 41 5.91 4.75 -13.28
N GLY A 42 5.82 3.89 -12.26
CA GLY A 42 6.91 3.57 -11.35
C GLY A 42 7.87 2.50 -11.91
N THR A 43 8.26 1.55 -11.06
CA THR A 43 9.08 0.41 -11.46
C THR A 43 8.38 -0.38 -12.56
N SER A 44 8.93 -0.45 -13.77
CA SER A 44 8.30 -1.21 -14.84
C SER A 44 8.15 -2.69 -14.49
N ILE A 45 6.97 -3.26 -14.73
CA ILE A 45 6.76 -4.71 -14.54
C ILE A 45 7.69 -5.52 -15.44
N SER A 46 8.00 -5.01 -16.63
CA SER A 46 8.88 -5.70 -17.59
C SER A 46 10.27 -6.00 -17.02
N SER A 47 10.84 -5.08 -16.24
CA SER A 47 12.14 -5.27 -15.59
C SER A 47 12.08 -6.21 -14.38
N MET A 48 10.88 -6.51 -13.89
CA MET A 48 10.64 -7.41 -12.76
C MET A 48 10.44 -8.87 -13.18
N LEU A 49 10.06 -9.14 -14.44
CA LEU A 49 9.72 -10.49 -14.91
C LEU A 49 10.82 -11.52 -14.64
N THR A 50 12.09 -11.14 -14.82
CA THR A 50 13.24 -12.02 -14.51
C THR A 50 13.23 -12.47 -13.04
N TYR A 51 12.87 -11.60 -12.11
CA TYR A 51 12.85 -11.89 -10.67
C TYR A 51 11.58 -12.62 -10.24
N ILE A 52 10.43 -12.22 -10.80
CA ILE A 52 9.14 -12.89 -10.59
C ILE A 52 9.26 -14.37 -10.99
N ASN A 53 9.83 -14.65 -12.16
CA ASN A 53 10.01 -16.03 -12.64
C ASN A 53 11.07 -16.81 -11.85
N ARG A 54 12.10 -16.13 -11.34
CA ARG A 54 13.16 -16.76 -10.54
C ARG A 54 12.68 -17.15 -9.14
N TRP A 55 11.78 -16.37 -8.55
CA TRP A 55 11.31 -16.54 -7.18
C TRP A 55 9.79 -16.72 -7.11
N PRO A 56 9.28 -17.89 -7.56
CA PRO A 56 7.84 -18.14 -7.64
C PRO A 56 7.15 -18.27 -6.29
N HIS A 57 7.91 -18.42 -5.20
CA HIS A 57 7.38 -18.47 -3.84
C HIS A 57 7.05 -17.08 -3.28
N ILE A 58 7.63 -16.01 -3.85
CA ILE A 58 7.34 -14.64 -3.41
C ILE A 58 5.92 -14.28 -3.83
N LYS A 59 5.15 -13.76 -2.88
CA LYS A 59 3.88 -13.09 -3.16
C LYS A 59 4.16 -11.69 -3.70
N TRP A 60 3.93 -11.51 -4.99
CA TRP A 60 4.14 -10.22 -5.65
C TRP A 60 2.83 -9.43 -5.69
N LEU A 61 2.82 -8.29 -5.01
CA LEU A 61 1.70 -7.36 -4.97
C LEU A 61 1.95 -6.19 -5.92
N LEU A 62 0.88 -5.75 -6.57
CA LEU A 62 0.90 -4.55 -7.41
C LEU A 62 0.60 -3.34 -6.53
N THR A 63 1.60 -2.51 -6.25
CA THR A 63 1.39 -1.31 -5.43
C THR A 63 0.77 -0.21 -6.26
N ILE A 64 -0.30 0.38 -5.75
CA ILE A 64 -1.02 1.52 -6.32
C ILE A 64 -0.92 2.69 -5.35
N MET A 65 -0.35 3.81 -5.81
CA MET A 65 -0.04 4.96 -4.97
C MET A 65 -0.67 6.26 -5.47
N ASN A 66 -1.01 7.17 -4.57
CA ASN A 66 -1.40 8.55 -4.92
C ASN A 66 -0.22 9.54 -4.83
N HIS A 67 1.00 9.05 -4.61
CA HIS A 67 2.22 9.84 -4.43
C HIS A 67 2.09 10.97 -3.39
N GLY A 68 1.31 10.73 -2.33
CA GLY A 68 1.09 11.73 -1.29
C GLY A 68 0.31 12.97 -1.75
N THR A 69 -0.42 12.88 -2.86
CA THR A 69 -1.31 13.96 -3.31
C THR A 69 -2.66 13.84 -2.61
N ALA A 70 -2.90 14.69 -1.60
CA ALA A 70 -4.07 14.64 -0.72
C ALA A 70 -5.41 14.79 -1.47
N SER A 71 -5.46 15.59 -2.53
CA SER A 71 -6.67 15.78 -3.34
C SER A 71 -7.11 14.51 -4.06
N ILE A 72 -6.17 13.64 -4.42
CA ILE A 72 -6.47 12.34 -5.04
C ILE A 72 -7.15 11.43 -4.03
N PHE A 73 -6.57 11.25 -2.83
CA PHE A 73 -7.20 10.47 -1.77
C PHE A 73 -8.59 11.05 -1.46
N THR A 74 -8.70 12.37 -1.29
CA THR A 74 -9.99 13.03 -1.05
C THR A 74 -11.03 12.69 -2.13
N ALA A 75 -10.65 12.72 -3.41
CA ALA A 75 -11.55 12.37 -4.51
C ALA A 75 -11.98 10.90 -4.49
N LEU A 76 -11.05 9.98 -4.24
CA LEU A 76 -11.36 8.54 -4.12
C LEU A 76 -12.27 8.27 -2.92
N ARG A 77 -11.94 8.82 -1.75
CA ARG A 77 -12.71 8.64 -0.51
C ARG A 77 -14.14 9.14 -0.65
N ASN A 78 -14.32 10.33 -1.22
CA ASN A 78 -15.62 10.98 -1.35
C ASN A 78 -16.37 10.59 -2.64
N ASN A 79 -15.79 9.69 -3.45
CA ASN A 79 -16.27 9.34 -4.79
C ASN A 79 -16.58 10.55 -5.69
N THR A 80 -15.73 11.58 -5.66
CA THR A 80 -15.91 12.79 -6.45
C THR A 80 -15.99 12.45 -7.93
N ASN A 81 -17.09 12.80 -8.60
CA ASN A 81 -17.32 12.53 -10.02
C ASN A 81 -17.14 11.04 -10.42
N GLY A 82 -17.39 10.08 -9.51
CA GLY A 82 -17.23 8.66 -9.78
C GLY A 82 -15.79 8.13 -9.67
N ALA A 83 -14.87 8.91 -9.06
CA ALA A 83 -13.46 8.53 -8.98
C ALA A 83 -13.21 7.22 -8.22
N LYS A 84 -13.99 6.93 -7.17
CA LYS A 84 -13.92 5.65 -6.44
C LYS A 84 -14.32 4.50 -7.35
N ASP A 85 -15.46 4.65 -8.03
CA ASP A 85 -16.01 3.59 -8.87
C ASP A 85 -15.02 3.23 -9.99
N LYS A 86 -14.43 4.25 -10.63
CA LYS A 86 -13.38 4.05 -11.63
C LYS A 86 -12.16 3.37 -11.03
N PHE A 87 -11.66 3.84 -9.88
CA PHE A 87 -10.51 3.24 -9.20
C PHE A 87 -10.72 1.74 -8.89
N LEU A 88 -11.90 1.37 -8.39
CA LEU A 88 -12.25 -0.03 -8.11
C LEU A 88 -12.23 -0.88 -9.39
N THR A 89 -12.76 -0.37 -10.51
CA THR A 89 -12.69 -1.09 -11.80
C THR A 89 -11.26 -1.20 -12.34
N GLU A 90 -10.43 -0.17 -12.12
CA GLU A 90 -9.05 -0.14 -12.58
C GLU A 90 -8.16 -1.13 -11.79
N ILE A 91 -8.43 -1.34 -10.50
CA ILE A 91 -7.81 -2.40 -9.69
C ILE A 91 -8.03 -3.78 -10.34
N ILE A 92 -9.26 -4.06 -10.78
CA ILE A 92 -9.57 -5.32 -11.48
C ILE A 92 -8.89 -5.36 -12.86
N ARG A 93 -8.85 -4.25 -13.58
CA ARG A 93 -8.17 -4.17 -14.89
C ARG A 93 -6.69 -4.53 -14.78
N ILE A 94 -5.96 -4.03 -13.78
CA ILE A 94 -4.54 -4.34 -13.64
C ILE A 94 -4.31 -5.77 -13.16
N MET A 95 -5.16 -6.34 -12.30
CA MET A 95 -5.05 -7.75 -11.90
C MET A 95 -5.37 -8.71 -13.05
N ASN A 96 -6.29 -8.34 -13.96
CA ASN A 96 -6.52 -9.06 -15.21
C ASN A 96 -5.30 -9.00 -16.14
N LYS A 97 -4.63 -7.83 -16.22
CA LYS A 97 -3.40 -7.65 -17.03
C LYS A 97 -2.23 -8.48 -16.48
N TYR A 98 -2.17 -8.66 -15.16
CA TYR A 98 -1.07 -9.32 -14.46
C TYR A 98 -1.57 -10.46 -13.56
N PRO A 99 -2.11 -11.56 -14.13
CA PRO A 99 -2.81 -12.59 -13.37
C PRO A 99 -1.90 -13.35 -12.39
N TRP A 100 -0.57 -13.30 -12.60
CA TRP A 100 0.44 -13.87 -11.71
C TRP A 100 0.56 -13.15 -10.37
N CYS A 101 0.06 -11.91 -10.25
CA CYS A 101 0.18 -11.18 -9.00
C CYS A 101 -0.60 -11.89 -7.90
N ALA A 102 -0.06 -11.85 -6.68
CA ALA A 102 -0.74 -12.37 -5.51
C ALA A 102 -1.89 -11.45 -5.07
N GLY A 103 -1.91 -10.19 -5.53
CA GLY A 103 -2.93 -9.22 -5.18
C GLY A 103 -2.44 -7.77 -5.35
N VAL A 104 -2.99 -6.87 -4.55
CA VAL A 104 -2.67 -5.44 -4.57
C VAL A 104 -2.13 -4.95 -3.23
N ASP A 105 -1.34 -3.89 -3.31
CA ASP A 105 -0.83 -3.13 -2.18
C ASP A 105 -1.29 -1.68 -2.33
N ILE A 106 -2.07 -1.18 -1.37
CA ILE A 106 -2.74 0.12 -1.45
C ILE A 106 -1.95 1.14 -0.62
N ASP A 107 -1.31 2.07 -1.32
CA ASP A 107 -0.48 3.13 -0.73
C ASP A 107 -1.11 4.50 -0.94
N LEU A 108 -2.22 4.74 -0.23
CA LEU A 108 -2.91 6.03 -0.23
C LEU A 108 -2.49 6.85 1.00
N GLU A 109 -1.66 7.87 0.77
CA GLU A 109 -1.16 8.77 1.80
C GLU A 109 -1.88 10.12 1.78
N ARG A 110 -1.84 10.88 2.86
CA ARG A 110 -2.49 12.19 3.01
C ARG A 110 -4.01 12.17 3.05
N GLY A 111 -4.58 11.20 3.77
CA GLY A 111 -6.02 11.07 3.96
C GLY A 111 -6.66 12.13 4.88
N GLY A 112 -5.87 13.03 5.47
CA GLY A 112 -6.34 14.15 6.29
C GLY A 112 -6.51 13.81 7.77
N GLY A 113 -7.41 14.54 8.44
CA GLY A 113 -7.67 14.42 9.87
C GLY A 113 -8.62 13.28 10.24
N TYR A 114 -8.83 13.13 11.55
CA TYR A 114 -9.64 12.07 12.16
C TYR A 114 -11.11 12.10 11.75
N GLU A 115 -11.64 13.28 11.44
CA GLU A 115 -12.99 13.47 10.92
C GLU A 115 -13.27 12.68 9.64
N ASN A 116 -12.22 12.24 8.94
CA ASN A 116 -12.33 11.48 7.70
C ASN A 116 -12.32 9.96 7.90
N LYS A 117 -12.20 9.46 9.14
CA LYS A 117 -11.94 8.04 9.40
C LYS A 117 -13.00 7.12 8.81
N ASP A 118 -14.28 7.46 8.95
CA ASP A 118 -15.37 6.59 8.54
C ASP A 118 -15.44 6.49 7.02
N ALA A 119 -15.28 7.63 6.33
CA ALA A 119 -15.24 7.66 4.88
C ALA A 119 -13.97 6.96 4.32
N ALA A 120 -12.84 7.01 5.04
CA ALA A 120 -11.66 6.24 4.68
C ALA A 120 -11.89 4.73 4.88
N ASN A 121 -12.50 4.32 5.99
CA ASN A 121 -12.88 2.93 6.24
C ASN A 121 -13.82 2.41 5.16
N ASP A 122 -14.78 3.23 4.71
CA ASP A 122 -15.67 2.90 3.59
C ASP A 122 -14.89 2.63 2.30
N LEU A 123 -13.93 3.48 1.95
CA LEU A 123 -13.07 3.29 0.78
C LEU A 123 -12.30 1.96 0.86
N PHE A 124 -11.64 1.67 1.99
CA PHE A 124 -10.85 0.44 2.14
C PHE A 124 -11.72 -0.81 2.18
N ARG A 125 -12.91 -0.77 2.80
CA ARG A 125 -13.90 -1.84 2.70
C ARG A 125 -14.27 -2.11 1.25
N ASP A 126 -14.58 -1.07 0.48
CA ASP A 126 -15.03 -1.22 -0.90
C ASP A 126 -13.90 -1.78 -1.79
N ILE A 127 -12.64 -1.37 -1.55
CA ILE A 127 -11.46 -1.97 -2.18
C ILE A 127 -11.36 -3.45 -1.84
N TYR A 128 -11.40 -3.80 -0.56
CA TYR A 128 -11.28 -5.19 -0.10
C TYR A 128 -12.36 -6.07 -0.72
N ASN A 129 -13.63 -5.65 -0.61
CA ASN A 129 -14.76 -6.38 -1.17
C ASN A 129 -14.66 -6.52 -2.69
N THR A 130 -14.20 -5.48 -3.40
CA THR A 130 -13.99 -5.54 -4.86
C THR A 130 -12.95 -6.59 -5.23
N VAL A 131 -11.81 -6.62 -4.53
CA VAL A 131 -10.75 -7.60 -4.78
C VAL A 131 -11.22 -9.02 -4.44
N LYS A 132 -11.87 -9.21 -3.29
CA LYS A 132 -12.36 -10.54 -2.86
C LYS A 132 -13.51 -11.05 -3.72
N ALA A 133 -14.35 -10.17 -4.26
CA ALA A 133 -15.40 -10.54 -5.20
C ALA A 133 -14.84 -10.95 -6.58
N TYR A 134 -13.75 -10.33 -7.01
CA TYR A 134 -13.05 -10.72 -8.23
C TYR A 134 -12.37 -12.09 -8.10
N ASP A 135 -11.60 -12.27 -7.03
CA ASP A 135 -10.94 -13.54 -6.70
C ASP A 135 -10.57 -13.53 -5.21
N SER A 136 -11.25 -14.37 -4.42
CA SER A 136 -11.08 -14.42 -2.97
C SER A 136 -9.68 -14.84 -2.52
N SER A 137 -8.88 -15.44 -3.42
CA SER A 137 -7.49 -15.79 -3.15
C SER A 137 -6.51 -14.61 -3.27
N LYS A 138 -6.92 -13.51 -3.93
CA LYS A 138 -6.08 -12.32 -4.08
C LYS A 138 -5.94 -11.58 -2.76
N LEU A 139 -4.73 -11.15 -2.47
CA LEU A 139 -4.37 -10.43 -1.26
C LEU A 139 -4.59 -8.93 -1.39
N VAL A 140 -4.96 -8.30 -0.29
CA VAL A 140 -5.07 -6.85 -0.12
C VAL A 140 -4.14 -6.45 1.02
N ASN A 141 -3.00 -5.84 0.67
CA ASN A 141 -2.17 -5.13 1.62
C ASN A 141 -2.55 -3.65 1.65
N ILE A 142 -2.48 -3.03 2.83
CA ILE A 142 -2.66 -1.58 2.99
C ILE A 142 -1.44 -0.97 3.68
N CYS A 143 -0.94 0.16 3.16
CA CYS A 143 0.09 0.96 3.80
C CYS A 143 -0.56 1.98 4.72
N LEU A 144 -0.14 2.00 5.99
CA LEU A 144 -0.73 2.86 7.02
C LEU A 144 0.35 3.76 7.65
N PRO A 145 0.02 5.02 7.97
CA PRO A 145 0.94 5.91 8.68
C PRO A 145 1.26 5.35 10.07
N GLY A 146 2.48 5.57 10.57
CA GLY A 146 2.83 5.18 11.93
C GLY A 146 1.99 5.93 12.98
N MET A 147 1.25 5.18 13.80
CA MET A 147 0.42 5.70 14.89
C MET A 147 0.99 5.33 16.26
N THR A 148 0.93 6.26 17.21
CA THR A 148 1.23 6.04 18.64
C THR A 148 -0.03 5.87 19.51
N GLY A 149 -1.21 6.11 18.93
CA GLY A 149 -2.52 6.01 19.53
C GLY A 149 -3.59 6.54 18.57
N VAL A 150 -4.86 6.51 18.98
CA VAL A 150 -5.95 7.16 18.23
C VAL A 150 -5.66 8.66 18.14
N GLN A 151 -5.69 9.22 16.91
CA GLN A 151 -5.27 10.60 16.61
C GLN A 151 -3.78 10.90 16.93
N GLY A 152 -2.97 9.87 17.18
CA GLY A 152 -1.56 9.98 17.51
C GLY A 152 -0.64 9.70 16.32
N SER A 153 -1.01 10.16 15.11
CA SER A 153 -0.17 10.00 13.92
C SER A 153 1.13 10.74 14.07
N VAL A 154 2.22 10.07 13.74
CA VAL A 154 3.53 10.72 13.68
C VAL A 154 3.58 11.74 12.54
N GLY A 155 3.03 11.39 11.38
CA GLY A 155 3.09 12.21 10.17
C GLY A 155 2.02 13.31 10.11
N GLY A 156 1.18 13.44 11.14
CA GLY A 156 0.10 14.43 11.19
C GLY A 156 -1.21 13.99 10.50
N GLU A 157 -1.26 12.77 9.98
CA GLU A 157 -2.40 12.21 9.25
C GLU A 157 -3.19 11.25 10.13
N ASN A 158 -4.35 11.71 10.62
CA ASN A 158 -5.13 11.00 11.62
C ASN A 158 -6.37 10.28 11.05
N TRP A 159 -6.45 10.16 9.73
CA TRP A 159 -7.58 9.55 9.02
C TRP A 159 -7.75 8.05 9.30
N CYS A 160 -6.75 7.33 9.81
CA CYS A 160 -6.85 5.89 10.05
C CYS A 160 -6.94 5.51 11.54
N VAL A 161 -7.79 4.52 11.83
CA VAL A 161 -7.80 3.75 13.08
C VAL A 161 -7.54 2.30 12.69
N TYR A 162 -6.44 1.71 13.18
CA TYR A 162 -6.03 0.37 12.73
C TYR A 162 -7.08 -0.71 13.00
N GLU A 163 -7.76 -0.63 14.14
CA GLU A 163 -8.80 -1.59 14.51
C GLU A 163 -9.96 -1.56 13.52
N ASP A 164 -10.40 -0.37 13.10
CA ASP A 164 -11.49 -0.19 12.14
C ASP A 164 -11.13 -0.74 10.74
N LEU A 165 -9.84 -0.75 10.38
CA LEU A 165 -9.34 -1.22 9.08
C LEU A 165 -8.98 -2.71 9.05
N ASN A 166 -8.83 -3.35 10.20
CA ASN A 166 -8.46 -4.78 10.32
C ASN A 166 -9.38 -5.74 9.53
N PRO A 167 -10.69 -5.51 9.39
CA PRO A 167 -11.55 -6.35 8.55
C PRO A 167 -11.35 -6.15 7.03
N TYR A 168 -10.65 -5.08 6.62
CA TYR A 168 -10.59 -4.63 5.23
C TYR A 168 -9.18 -4.75 4.61
N CYS A 169 -8.37 -5.66 5.15
CA CYS A 169 -7.08 -6.05 4.59
C CYS A 169 -6.73 -7.48 4.99
N ASP A 170 -5.91 -8.16 4.19
CA ASP A 170 -5.27 -9.41 4.62
C ASP A 170 -4.00 -9.12 5.43
N THR A 171 -3.30 -8.04 5.07
CA THR A 171 -2.08 -7.59 5.72
C THR A 171 -2.00 -6.08 5.73
N ALA A 172 -1.26 -5.51 6.70
CA ALA A 172 -0.97 -4.08 6.72
C ALA A 172 0.54 -3.85 6.87
N THR A 173 1.05 -2.84 6.17
CA THR A 173 2.41 -2.31 6.31
C THR A 173 2.34 -1.01 7.09
N ILE A 174 2.82 -1.02 8.34
CA ILE A 174 2.94 0.21 9.11
C ILE A 174 4.21 0.96 8.69
N MET A 175 4.05 2.18 8.16
CA MET A 175 5.13 3.06 7.74
C MET A 175 5.79 3.74 8.96
N SER A 176 6.52 2.96 9.74
CA SER A 176 7.21 3.39 10.96
C SER A 176 8.53 4.12 10.70
N TYR A 177 8.63 4.85 9.59
CA TYR A 177 9.79 5.62 9.15
C TYR A 177 9.38 7.05 8.79
N GLY A 178 10.33 7.91 8.41
CA GLY A 178 10.03 9.32 8.05
C GLY A 178 9.80 10.26 9.23
N MET A 179 9.91 9.77 10.47
CA MET A 179 9.78 10.51 11.73
C MET A 179 10.69 11.77 11.82
N ALA A 180 11.81 11.76 11.10
CA ALA A 180 12.71 12.90 10.93
C ALA A 180 13.11 12.97 9.44
N TRP A 181 12.29 13.66 8.64
CA TRP A 181 12.52 13.90 7.21
C TRP A 181 12.98 15.34 6.95
N GLN A 182 13.53 15.59 5.76
CA GLN A 182 14.41 16.72 5.38
C GLN A 182 14.00 18.14 5.82
N ASP A 183 12.72 18.39 6.13
CA ASP A 183 12.19 19.72 6.46
C ASP A 183 11.83 19.93 7.94
N LEU A 184 12.03 18.93 8.81
CA LEU A 184 11.86 19.08 10.26
C LEU A 184 13.21 19.35 10.92
N HIS A 185 13.31 20.49 11.62
CA HIS A 185 14.49 20.90 12.41
C HIS A 185 15.11 19.70 13.13
N ARG A 186 16.38 19.37 12.83
CA ARG A 186 17.19 18.25 13.37
C ARG A 186 16.58 17.58 14.63
N VAL A 187 15.68 16.62 14.45
CA VAL A 187 15.24 15.73 15.53
C VAL A 187 16.08 14.46 15.46
N ARG A 188 16.57 14.01 16.63
CA ARG A 188 17.36 12.78 16.74
C ARG A 188 16.56 11.59 16.22
N TYR A 189 17.19 10.81 15.34
CA TYR A 189 16.84 9.42 15.06
C TYR A 189 16.69 8.68 16.41
N LEU A 190 15.53 8.07 16.68
CA LEU A 190 15.39 7.22 17.86
C LEU A 190 16.25 5.96 17.64
N PRO A 191 17.33 5.74 18.40
CA PRO A 191 18.14 4.55 18.27
C PRO A 191 17.36 3.39 18.89
N GLY A 192 16.96 2.40 18.08
CA GLY A 192 16.29 1.18 18.55
C GLY A 192 15.19 0.63 17.64
N ILE A 193 14.65 1.46 16.73
CA ILE A 193 13.67 1.04 15.73
C ILE A 193 14.41 0.88 14.39
N GLY A 194 15.21 -0.18 14.27
CA GLY A 194 15.65 -0.63 12.95
C GLY A 194 14.44 -1.08 12.12
N TRP A 195 14.52 -0.95 10.79
CA TRP A 195 13.56 -1.41 9.77
C TRP A 195 12.57 -2.49 10.25
N LYS A 196 11.48 -2.10 10.90
CA LYS A 196 10.43 -3.01 11.34
C LYS A 196 9.09 -2.35 11.07
N ALA A 197 8.58 -2.56 9.85
CA ALA A 197 7.15 -2.51 9.64
C ALA A 197 6.51 -3.63 10.46
N PHE A 198 5.65 -3.28 11.41
CA PHE A 198 4.85 -4.25 12.15
C PHE A 198 3.73 -4.74 11.23
N MET A 199 3.50 -6.05 11.21
CA MET A 199 2.42 -6.68 10.46
C MET A 199 1.27 -6.94 11.42
N ILE A 200 0.10 -6.37 11.15
CA ILE A 200 -1.14 -6.81 11.79
C ILE A 200 -1.57 -8.06 11.02
N MET A 201 -1.57 -9.22 11.67
CA MET A 201 -2.15 -10.45 11.14
C MET A 201 -3.54 -10.62 11.75
N GLN A 202 -4.56 -10.92 10.93
CA GLN A 202 -5.84 -11.37 11.44
C GLN A 202 -5.63 -12.60 12.33
N SER A 203 -6.04 -12.51 13.59
CA SER A 203 -6.17 -13.67 14.46
C SER A 203 -7.30 -14.54 13.91
N GLY A 204 -6.96 -15.73 13.42
CA GLY A 204 -7.94 -16.72 12.99
C GLY A 204 -8.87 -17.11 14.15
N LEU A 205 -10.16 -17.22 13.84
CA LEU A 205 -11.13 -18.01 14.62
C LEU A 205 -10.89 -19.50 14.37
#